data_AF-A0A2E9MKS4-F1
#
_entry.id   AF-A0A2E9MKS4-F1
#
_cell.length_a   1.000
_cell.length_b   1.000
_cell.length_c   1.000
_cell.angle_alpha   90.00
_cell.angle_beta   90.00
_cell.angle_gamma   90.00
#
_symmetry.space_group_name_H-M   'P 1'
#
loop_
_entity.id
_entity.type
_entity.pdbx_description
1 polymer ?
#
loop_
_entity_poly.entity_id
_entity_poly.type
_entity_poly.pdbx_seq_one_letter_code
_entity_poly.pdbx_strand_id
1 'polypeptide(L)'
;MSIRPGARSDLQGSVMRIYVNGELSASRPYDRSGVRESTGPLWLGGILRTGAGFHGLIDDVRIWRRALNADEIRHQMLGQTEKYAWLDGALHLRAGRSEWRAHRSVRSSTSRPPGR
;
A
#
# COMPACT_ATOMS: atom_id res chain seq x y z
N MET A 1 22.32 35.68 12.22
CA MET A 1 21.73 34.49 11.54
C MET A 1 20.59 33.98 12.42
N SER A 2 19.36 34.38 12.15
CA SER A 2 18.19 34.02 12.98
C SER A 2 17.48 32.82 12.37
N ILE A 3 17.47 31.71 13.09
CA ILE A 3 16.77 30.48 12.71
C ILE A 3 15.30 30.67 13.09
N ARG A 4 14.40 30.76 12.10
CA ARG A 4 12.96 30.79 12.34
C ARG A 4 12.52 29.42 12.88
N PRO A 5 11.95 29.31 14.10
CA PRO A 5 11.33 28.06 14.54
C PRO A 5 9.96 27.97 13.87
N GLY A 6 9.91 27.35 12.69
CA GLY A 6 8.73 27.31 11.84
C GLY A 6 8.52 25.93 11.22
N ALA A 7 8.32 24.92 12.06
CA ALA A 7 7.51 23.72 11.80
C ALA A 7 7.66 22.77 12.98
N ARG A 8 6.56 22.54 13.72
CA ARG A 8 6.21 21.34 14.53
C ARG A 8 5.32 21.68 15.74
N SER A 9 4.21 22.37 15.48
CA SER A 9 3.09 22.56 16.45
C SER A 9 1.85 21.73 16.07
N ASP A 10 1.95 20.85 15.08
CA ASP A 10 0.87 20.44 14.18
C ASP A 10 0.32 19.03 14.42
N LEU A 11 0.76 18.33 15.46
CA LEU A 11 0.21 17.01 15.80
C LEU A 11 -0.79 17.02 16.96
N GLN A 12 -0.92 18.13 17.71
CA GLN A 12 -1.97 18.24 18.72
C GLN A 12 -3.35 18.18 18.03
N GLY A 13 -4.19 17.23 18.44
CA GLY A 13 -5.48 16.95 17.79
C GLY A 13 -5.43 15.91 16.66
N SER A 14 -4.25 15.39 16.31
CA SER A 14 -4.15 14.22 15.43
C SER A 14 -4.61 12.94 16.15
N VAL A 15 -4.89 11.87 15.40
CA VAL A 15 -5.33 10.58 15.96
C VAL A 15 -4.33 9.50 15.54
N MET A 16 -3.79 8.77 16.52
CA MET A 16 -2.99 7.56 16.31
C MET A 16 -3.93 6.39 16.03
N ARG A 17 -3.55 5.53 15.08
CA ARG A 17 -4.35 4.39 14.63
C ARG A 17 -3.47 3.15 14.49
N ILE A 18 -4.02 2.01 14.86
CA ILE A 18 -3.41 0.69 14.64
C ILE A 18 -4.34 -0.08 13.70
N TYR A 19 -3.75 -0.62 12.64
CA TYR A 19 -4.44 -1.48 11.68
C TYR A 19 -3.87 -2.90 11.76
N VAL A 20 -4.76 -3.89 11.76
CA VAL A 20 -4.39 -5.32 11.73
C VAL A 20 -5.10 -5.92 10.52
N ASN A 21 -4.35 -6.62 9.66
CA ASN A 21 -4.86 -7.18 8.40
C ASN A 21 -5.59 -6.14 7.51
N GLY A 22 -5.14 -4.88 7.54
CA GLY A 22 -5.73 -3.79 6.75
C GLY A 22 -7.01 -3.17 7.33
N GLU A 23 -7.44 -3.59 8.52
CA GLU A 23 -8.63 -3.06 9.21
C GLU A 23 -8.27 -2.26 10.46
N LEU A 24 -9.03 -1.21 10.76
CA LEU A 24 -8.79 -0.38 11.94
C LEU A 24 -9.09 -1.18 13.21
N SER A 25 -8.06 -1.47 13.99
CA SER A 25 -8.17 -2.23 15.24
C SER A 25 -8.28 -1.31 16.47
N ALA A 26 -7.55 -0.19 16.47
CA ALA A 26 -7.59 0.76 17.57
C ALA A 26 -7.30 2.18 17.11
N SER A 27 -7.84 3.17 17.83
CA SER A 27 -7.51 4.58 17.63
C SER A 27 -7.54 5.36 18.94
N ARG A 28 -6.64 6.34 19.09
CA ARG A 28 -6.64 7.30 20.20
C ARG A 28 -6.18 8.68 19.75
N PRO A 29 -6.65 9.76 20.38
CA PRO A 29 -6.04 11.07 20.21
C PRO A 29 -4.53 10.99 20.46
N TYR A 30 -3.77 11.71 19.64
CA TYR A 30 -2.33 11.81 19.79
C TYR A 30 -2.01 12.59 21.07
N ASP A 31 -1.23 11.97 21.94
CA ASP A 31 -0.60 12.60 23.08
C ASP A 31 0.92 12.63 22.86
N ARG A 32 1.51 13.81 23.05
CA ARG A 32 2.94 14.07 22.91
C ARG A 32 3.79 13.33 23.95
N SER A 33 3.16 12.82 25.02
CA SER A 33 3.84 11.94 25.98
C SER A 33 4.21 10.57 25.36
N GLY A 34 3.49 10.12 24.32
CA GLY A 34 3.65 8.80 23.71
C GLY A 34 4.81 8.71 22.72
N VAL A 35 4.65 9.28 21.51
CA VAL A 35 5.69 9.24 20.47
C VAL A 35 6.59 10.46 20.62
N ARG A 36 7.85 10.22 21.00
CA ARG A 36 8.82 11.27 21.29
C ARG A 36 9.96 11.22 20.31
N GLU A 37 10.54 12.39 20.02
CA GLU A 37 11.80 12.45 19.30
C GLU A 37 12.89 11.77 20.13
N SER A 38 13.69 10.93 19.48
CA SER A 38 14.79 10.19 20.08
C SER A 38 16.00 10.29 19.16
N THR A 39 17.18 10.43 19.75
CA THR A 39 18.48 10.34 19.06
C THR A 39 19.05 8.92 19.10
N GLY A 40 18.37 8.00 19.78
CA GLY A 40 18.78 6.59 19.85
C GLY A 40 18.59 5.88 18.51
N PRO A 41 19.29 4.76 18.30
CA PRO A 41 19.13 3.93 17.10
C PRO A 41 17.71 3.37 17.01
N LEU A 42 17.24 3.13 15.77
CA LEU A 42 16.02 2.39 15.50
C LEU A 42 16.27 0.89 15.69
N TRP A 43 15.41 0.23 16.46
CA TRP A 43 15.45 -1.20 16.69
C TRP A 43 14.25 -1.89 16.04
N LEU A 44 14.48 -3.05 15.43
CA LEU A 44 13.43 -3.95 14.96
C LEU A 44 13.58 -5.29 15.68
N GLY A 45 12.46 -5.91 16.07
CA GLY A 45 12.48 -7.24 16.69
C GLY A 45 12.91 -7.29 18.17
N GLY A 46 13.17 -6.16 18.83
CA GLY A 46 13.46 -6.11 20.25
C GLY A 46 14.46 -5.02 20.64
N ILE A 47 14.54 -4.71 21.94
CA ILE A 47 15.53 -3.77 22.47
C ILE A 47 16.70 -4.58 23.05
N LEU A 48 17.93 -4.28 22.62
CA LEU A 48 19.16 -5.02 22.94
C LEU A 48 19.39 -5.33 24.44
N ARG A 49 18.83 -4.53 25.36
CA ARG A 49 19.18 -4.57 26.79
C ARG A 49 18.05 -5.03 27.71
N THR A 50 16.86 -5.28 27.18
CA THR A 50 15.69 -5.63 28.01
C THR A 50 15.36 -7.12 27.99
N GLY A 51 16.03 -7.92 27.15
CA GLY A 51 15.72 -9.34 26.95
C GLY A 51 14.34 -9.60 26.31
N ALA A 52 13.57 -8.55 26.01
CA ALA A 52 12.24 -8.63 25.41
C ALA A 52 12.34 -8.58 23.88
N GLY A 53 12.85 -9.68 23.30
CA GLY A 53 12.87 -9.88 21.86
C GLY A 53 11.52 -10.36 21.33
N PHE A 54 11.21 -10.01 20.08
CA PHE A 54 10.13 -10.63 19.32
C PHE A 54 10.60 -11.99 18.80
N HIS A 55 9.82 -13.04 19.08
CA HIS A 55 10.11 -14.41 18.65
C HIS A 55 9.23 -14.78 17.46
N GLY A 56 9.65 -14.37 16.25
CA GLY A 56 8.93 -14.65 15.02
C GLY A 56 9.63 -14.06 13.79
N LEU A 57 8.99 -14.19 12.62
CA LEU A 57 9.46 -13.59 11.38
C LEU A 57 8.94 -12.16 11.23
N ILE A 58 9.80 -11.27 10.74
CA ILE A 58 9.48 -9.87 10.39
C ILE A 58 9.90 -9.67 8.93
N ASP A 59 9.01 -9.14 8.11
CA ASP A 59 9.27 -8.77 6.72
C ASP A 59 8.52 -7.49 6.34
N ASP A 60 8.87 -6.89 5.19
CA ASP A 60 8.18 -5.77 4.54
C ASP A 60 8.04 -4.49 5.40
N VAL A 61 9.00 -4.25 6.30
CA VAL A 61 9.00 -3.06 7.17
C VAL A 61 9.20 -1.77 6.36
N ARG A 62 8.27 -0.82 6.51
CA ARG A 62 8.27 0.47 5.82
C ARG A 62 7.96 1.60 6.81
N ILE A 63 8.58 2.76 6.60
CA ILE A 63 8.37 3.98 7.41
C ILE A 63 8.03 5.13 6.47
N TRP A 64 6.95 5.86 6.78
CA TRP A 64 6.49 6.99 5.98
C TRP A 64 6.60 8.30 6.77
N ARG A 65 6.86 9.40 6.05
CA ARG A 65 6.92 10.76 6.61
C ARG A 65 5.54 11.40 6.81
N ARG A 66 4.46 10.69 6.50
CA ARG A 66 3.07 11.11 6.64
C ARG A 66 2.20 9.96 7.12
N ALA A 67 1.04 10.27 7.67
CA ALA A 67 0.01 9.28 7.90
C ALA A 67 -0.55 8.76 6.56
N LEU A 68 -0.71 7.44 6.48
CA LEU A 68 -1.44 6.80 5.38
C LEU A 68 -2.92 6.71 5.73
N ASN A 69 -3.79 6.77 4.72
CA ASN A 69 -5.20 6.43 4.86
C ASN A 69 -5.43 4.90 4.77
N ALA A 70 -6.66 4.44 5.03
CA ALA A 70 -6.98 3.02 5.07
C ALA A 70 -6.74 2.29 3.74
N ASP A 71 -7.03 2.93 2.60
CA ASP A 71 -6.85 2.33 1.28
C ASP A 71 -5.37 2.23 0.91
N GLU A 72 -4.58 3.24 1.26
CA GLU A 72 -3.12 3.21 1.12
C GLU A 72 -2.51 2.07 1.95
N ILE A 73 -2.98 1.85 3.19
CA ILE A 73 -2.53 0.73 4.03
C ILE A 73 -2.85 -0.61 3.36
N ARG A 74 -4.07 -0.78 2.84
CA ARG A 74 -4.45 -2.01 2.12
C ARG A 74 -3.60 -2.23 0.89
N HIS A 75 -3.34 -1.18 0.11
CA HIS A 75 -2.45 -1.25 -1.05
C HIS A 75 -1.01 -1.63 -0.68
N GLN A 76 -0.49 -1.12 0.45
CA GLN A 76 0.85 -1.50 0.93
C GLN A 76 0.89 -2.95 1.43
N MET A 77 -0.15 -3.40 2.14
CA MET A 77 -0.29 -4.78 2.64
C MET A 77 -0.37 -5.81 1.52
N LEU A 78 -1.14 -5.49 0.46
CA LEU A 78 -1.23 -6.34 -0.74
C LEU A 78 0.07 -6.37 -1.55
N GLY A 79 1.09 -5.64 -1.10
CA GLY A 79 2.49 -5.87 -1.42
C GLY A 79 2.72 -6.14 -2.89
N GLN A 80 2.60 -5.10 -3.74
CA GLN A 80 2.99 -5.14 -5.16
C GLN A 80 3.00 -6.57 -5.75
N THR A 81 1.83 -7.10 -6.11
CA THR A 81 1.70 -8.32 -6.93
C THR A 81 2.63 -8.27 -8.17
N GLU A 82 3.13 -7.10 -8.55
CA GLU A 82 4.06 -6.86 -9.66
C GLU A 82 5.51 -7.31 -9.39
N LYS A 83 5.97 -7.46 -8.13
CA LYS A 83 7.38 -7.89 -7.86
C LYS A 83 7.61 -9.36 -8.22
N TYR A 84 6.56 -10.19 -8.13
CA TYR A 84 6.57 -11.59 -8.53
C TYR A 84 5.71 -11.90 -9.76
N ALA A 85 4.94 -10.92 -10.30
CA ALA A 85 4.21 -11.09 -11.57
C ALA A 85 5.12 -11.51 -12.74
N TRP A 86 6.41 -11.14 -12.69
CA TRP A 86 7.42 -11.55 -13.66
C TRP A 86 7.93 -12.99 -13.49
N LEU A 87 7.67 -13.65 -12.36
CA LEU A 87 8.03 -15.06 -12.11
C LEU A 87 6.88 -16.03 -12.39
N ASP A 88 5.64 -15.54 -12.46
CA ASP A 88 4.44 -16.41 -12.44
C ASP A 88 3.64 -16.39 -13.75
N GLY A 89 4.08 -15.65 -14.78
CA GLY A 89 3.35 -15.56 -16.05
C GLY A 89 1.94 -14.95 -15.92
N ALA A 90 1.68 -14.17 -14.86
CA ALA A 90 0.40 -13.52 -14.64
C ALA A 90 0.22 -12.35 -15.61
N LEU A 91 -0.49 -12.61 -16.71
CA LEU A 91 -1.01 -11.58 -17.61
C LEU A 91 -1.95 -10.65 -16.81
N HIS A 92 -1.42 -9.54 -16.31
CA HIS A 92 -2.25 -8.44 -15.83
C HIS A 92 -2.96 -7.81 -17.02
N LEU A 93 -4.17 -8.29 -17.31
CA LEU A 93 -5.13 -7.54 -18.12
C LEU A 93 -5.53 -6.29 -17.35
N ARG A 94 -4.72 -5.23 -17.43
CA ARG A 94 -5.18 -3.89 -17.10
C ARG A 94 -6.21 -3.50 -18.15
N ALA A 95 -7.47 -3.71 -17.81
CA ALA A 95 -8.59 -3.14 -18.55
C ALA A 95 -8.55 -1.61 -18.41
N GLY A 96 -7.77 -0.97 -19.27
CA GLY A 96 -7.71 0.47 -19.44
C GLY A 96 -7.96 0.81 -20.91
N ARG A 97 -9.23 1.08 -21.23
CA ARG A 97 -9.71 1.87 -22.38
C ARG A 97 -9.14 1.53 -23.76
N SER A 98 -9.87 0.70 -24.50
CA SER A 98 -10.34 1.06 -25.85
C SER A 98 -11.44 0.07 -26.31
N GLU A 99 -12.63 0.64 -26.53
CA GLU A 99 -13.64 0.19 -27.52
C GLU A 99 -14.35 -1.16 -27.27
N TRP A 100 -15.51 -1.08 -26.64
CA TRP A 100 -16.61 -2.01 -26.94
C TRP A 100 -17.11 -1.71 -28.36
N ARG A 101 -16.80 -2.55 -29.35
CA ARG A 101 -17.61 -2.71 -30.57
C ARG A 101 -18.02 -4.17 -30.73
N ALA A 102 -19.14 -4.52 -30.10
CA ALA A 102 -19.95 -5.63 -30.58
C ALA A 102 -20.72 -5.14 -31.81
N HIS A 103 -20.24 -5.43 -33.02
CA HIS A 103 -21.12 -5.44 -34.20
C HIS A 103 -21.57 -6.87 -34.47
N ARG A 104 -22.80 -7.09 -34.00
CA ARG A 104 -23.71 -8.18 -34.28
C ARG A 104 -23.73 -8.52 -35.79
N SER A 105 -23.40 -9.78 -36.09
CA SER A 105 -23.91 -10.63 -37.17
C SER A 105 -24.77 -9.97 -38.26
N VAL A 106 -24.30 -10.06 -39.51
CA VAL A 106 -25.19 -10.26 -40.67
C VAL A 106 -24.88 -11.61 -41.29
N ARG A 107 -25.91 -12.46 -41.38
CA ARG A 107 -25.90 -13.79 -42.02
C ARG A 107 -26.57 -13.65 -43.40
N SER A 108 -26.35 -14.66 -44.25
CA SER A 108 -26.94 -14.98 -45.58
C SER A 108 -26.13 -14.42 -46.76
N SER A 109 -25.32 -15.25 -47.45
CA SER A 109 -25.62 -16.33 -48.41
C SER A 109 -26.06 -15.83 -49.78
N THR A 110 -25.21 -15.95 -50.81
CA THR A 110 -25.62 -16.17 -52.21
C THR A 110 -24.52 -16.91 -52.97
N SER A 111 -24.91 -18.07 -53.49
CA SER A 111 -24.41 -19.04 -54.48
C SER A 111 -23.23 -18.75 -55.46
N ARG A 112 -22.28 -19.72 -55.54
CA ARG A 112 -21.60 -20.47 -56.68
C ARG A 112 -21.59 -19.90 -58.14
N PRO A 113 -20.77 -20.41 -59.12
CA PRO A 113 -19.39 -21.02 -59.16
C PRO A 113 -18.53 -20.48 -60.39
N PRO A 114 -17.70 -21.26 -61.14
CA PRO A 114 -16.27 -21.59 -60.95
C PRO A 114 -15.32 -21.17 -62.13
N GLY A 115 -14.02 -21.47 -62.01
CA GLY A 115 -13.03 -21.52 -63.12
C GLY A 115 -11.79 -20.67 -62.83
N ARG A 116 -10.54 -21.11 -63.00
CA ARG A 116 -9.96 -22.24 -63.74
C ARG A 116 -8.68 -22.69 -63.04
#